data_AF-A0A5C5W7B4-F1
#
_entry.id   AF-A0A5C5W7B4-F1
#
_cell.length_a   1.000
_cell.length_b   1.000
_cell.length_c   1.000
_cell.angle_alpha   90.00
_cell.angle_beta   90.00
_cell.angle_gamma   90.00
#
_symmetry.space_group_name_H-M   'P 1'
#
loop_
_entity.id
_entity.type
_entity.pdbx_description
1 polymer ?
#
loop_
_entity_poly.entity_id
_entity_poly.type
_entity_poly.pdbx_seq_one_letter_code
_entity_poly.pdbx_strand_id
1 'polypeptide(L)'
;MDIDAQECILAVELGRALPVTYGRGRARRLSTDLYRGDVFVHFTICAEESGSRPFADHAVARMVCKSVEHAAAMLDHRIAAYCLMPDHMHLLVSAGCSGVSALELLRRFKSFTTAEYRRMTGDARLWQYSARDRVIRRDERLEEIAAYIANNPVRAGLVSAWMEWPYTRVCVGS
;
A
#
# COMPACT_ATOMS: atom_id res chain seq x y z
N MET A 1 7.45 9.83 -25.07
CA MET A 1 8.17 10.91 -24.37
C MET A 1 8.25 10.46 -22.94
N ASP A 2 9.37 9.83 -22.62
CA ASP A 2 9.64 9.27 -21.31
C ASP A 2 9.80 10.42 -20.31
N ILE A 3 8.92 10.46 -19.32
CA ILE A 3 9.12 11.32 -18.16
C ILE A 3 10.27 10.70 -17.38
N ASP A 4 11.31 11.50 -17.15
CA ASP A 4 12.51 11.15 -16.41
C ASP A 4 12.14 10.73 -14.97
N ALA A 5 12.80 9.71 -14.43
CA ALA A 5 12.61 9.26 -13.06
C ALA A 5 12.87 10.41 -12.05
N GLN A 6 13.73 11.37 -12.40
CA GLN A 6 13.95 12.58 -11.61
C GLN A 6 12.73 13.52 -11.58
N GLU A 7 11.95 13.63 -12.66
CA GLU A 7 10.71 14.43 -12.66
C GLU A 7 9.61 13.81 -11.78
N CYS A 8 9.55 12.48 -11.70
CA CYS A 8 8.62 11.80 -10.80
C CYS A 8 9.00 12.03 -9.33
N ILE A 9 10.29 11.96 -8.98
CA ILE A 9 10.78 12.31 -7.63
C ILE A 9 10.47 13.78 -7.31
N LEU A 10 10.66 14.69 -8.26
CA LEU A 10 10.36 16.11 -8.09
C LEU A 10 8.85 16.38 -7.94
N ALA A 11 7.99 15.70 -8.71
CA ALA A 11 6.54 15.81 -8.59
C ALA A 11 6.03 15.29 -7.23
N VAL A 12 6.72 14.27 -6.70
CA VAL A 12 6.51 13.72 -5.37
C VAL A 12 6.94 14.71 -4.29
N GLU A 13 8.16 15.26 -4.37
CA GLU A 13 8.68 16.29 -3.46
C GLU A 13 7.86 17.58 -3.44
N LEU A 14 7.32 17.99 -4.59
CA LEU A 14 6.52 19.22 -4.72
C LEU A 14 5.03 19.04 -4.38
N GLY A 15 4.60 17.85 -3.96
CA GLY A 15 3.20 17.59 -3.63
C GLY A 15 2.24 17.67 -4.84
N ARG A 16 2.77 17.60 -6.07
CA ARG A 16 2.03 17.84 -7.32
C ARG A 16 1.50 16.55 -7.96
N ALA A 17 1.22 15.50 -7.18
CA ALA A 17 0.72 14.24 -7.71
C ALA A 17 -0.46 14.48 -8.68
N LEU A 18 -0.21 14.25 -9.98
CA LEU A 18 -1.20 14.45 -11.03
C LEU A 18 -2.46 13.63 -10.70
N PRO A 19 -3.65 14.14 -11.05
CA PRO A 19 -4.87 13.38 -10.86
C PRO A 19 -4.84 12.16 -11.78
N VAL A 20 -4.50 11.00 -11.23
CA VAL A 20 -4.74 9.71 -11.89
C VAL A 20 -6.25 9.51 -11.91
N THR A 21 -6.92 9.97 -12.96
CA THR A 21 -8.34 9.68 -13.17
C THR A 21 -8.48 8.24 -13.64
N TYR A 22 -8.82 7.36 -12.69
CA TYR A 22 -9.09 5.95 -12.96
C TYR A 22 -10.33 5.82 -13.87
N GLY A 23 -10.12 5.38 -15.11
CA GLY A 23 -11.21 5.04 -16.02
C GLY A 23 -12.17 4.05 -15.37
N ARG A 24 -13.48 4.31 -15.46
CA ARG A 24 -14.56 3.45 -14.96
C ARG A 24 -14.57 2.12 -15.71
N GLY A 25 -13.76 1.16 -15.28
CA GLY A 25 -13.87 -0.24 -15.66
C GLY A 25 -14.05 -1.09 -14.41
N ARG A 26 -15.19 -1.80 -14.29
CA ARG A 26 -15.41 -2.78 -13.22
C ARG A 26 -14.32 -3.85 -13.32
N ALA A 27 -13.42 -3.92 -12.35
CA ALA A 27 -12.47 -5.03 -12.24
C ALA A 27 -13.26 -6.31 -11.92
N ARG A 28 -13.43 -7.16 -12.93
CA ARG A 28 -13.82 -8.57 -12.77
C ARG A 28 -12.73 -9.21 -11.90
N ARG A 29 -13.09 -9.92 -10.82
CA ARG A 29 -12.12 -10.64 -9.95
C ARG A 29 -11.01 -11.24 -10.82
N LEU A 30 -9.80 -10.72 -10.65
CA LEU A 30 -8.65 -11.04 -11.48
C LEU A 30 -8.25 -12.50 -11.24
N SER A 31 -7.71 -13.19 -12.25
CA SER A 31 -7.22 -14.56 -12.07
C SER A 31 -6.24 -14.60 -10.89
N THR A 32 -6.35 -15.62 -10.05
CA THR A 32 -5.45 -15.83 -8.90
C THR A 32 -3.97 -15.90 -9.31
N ASP A 33 -3.70 -16.26 -10.56
CA ASP A 33 -2.35 -16.36 -11.12
C ASP A 33 -1.66 -15.00 -11.23
N LEU A 34 -2.42 -13.92 -11.45
CA LEU A 34 -1.87 -12.57 -11.54
C LEU A 34 -1.19 -12.14 -10.23
N TYR A 35 -1.66 -12.63 -9.09
CA TYR A 35 -1.05 -12.31 -7.80
C TYR A 35 0.26 -13.05 -7.54
N ARG A 36 0.63 -14.04 -8.37
CA ARG A 36 1.83 -14.86 -8.21
C ARG A 36 2.97 -14.44 -9.13
N GLY A 37 2.66 -13.65 -10.16
CA GLY A 37 3.62 -13.24 -11.16
C GLY A 37 4.35 -11.97 -10.78
N ASP A 38 5.29 -11.59 -11.66
CA ASP A 38 5.97 -10.32 -11.57
C ASP A 38 5.12 -9.18 -12.16
N VAL A 39 4.00 -8.91 -11.49
CA VAL A 39 3.13 -7.78 -11.77
C VAL A 39 2.83 -7.08 -10.45
N PHE A 40 2.85 -5.75 -10.48
CA PHE A 40 2.49 -4.98 -9.30
C PHE A 40 0.97 -4.95 -9.11
N VAL A 41 0.56 -5.05 -7.86
CA VAL A 41 -0.84 -4.94 -7.44
C VAL A 41 -0.94 -3.84 -6.40
N HIS A 42 -1.86 -2.91 -6.62
CA HIS A 42 -2.24 -1.92 -5.63
C HIS A 42 -3.39 -2.46 -4.79
N PHE A 43 -3.15 -2.63 -3.50
CA PHE A 43 -4.15 -2.94 -2.50
C PHE A 43 -4.52 -1.70 -1.70
N THR A 44 -5.82 -1.56 -1.43
CA THR A 44 -6.36 -0.69 -0.37
C THR A 44 -6.98 -1.58 0.70
N ILE A 45 -6.39 -1.55 1.89
CA ILE A 45 -6.69 -2.45 3.01
C ILE A 45 -7.28 -1.60 4.13
N CYS A 46 -8.59 -1.67 4.34
CA CYS A 46 -9.30 -0.80 5.28
C CYS A 46 -9.41 -1.40 6.68
N ALA A 47 -9.45 -0.54 7.70
CA ALA A 47 -9.83 -0.92 9.05
C ALA A 47 -11.27 -1.47 9.08
N GLU A 48 -11.55 -2.45 9.96
CA GLU A 48 -12.83 -3.16 10.01
C GLU A 48 -14.03 -2.22 10.13
N GLU A 49 -14.00 -1.33 11.12
CA GLU A 49 -15.11 -0.44 11.41
C GLU A 49 -15.02 0.86 10.59
N SER A 50 -16.08 1.16 9.84
CA SER A 50 -16.16 2.37 9.02
C SER A 50 -16.07 3.62 9.89
N GLY A 51 -15.12 4.51 9.58
CA GLY A 51 -14.87 5.74 10.34
C GLY A 51 -13.95 5.56 11.56
N SER A 52 -13.56 4.33 11.89
CA SER A 52 -12.52 4.09 12.91
C SER A 52 -11.15 4.52 12.41
N ARG A 53 -10.27 4.92 13.33
CA ARG A 53 -8.90 5.35 13.02
C ARG A 53 -7.86 4.64 13.90
N PRO A 54 -7.79 3.30 13.87
CA PRO A 54 -6.88 2.54 14.73
C PRO A 54 -5.41 2.88 14.49
N PHE A 55 -5.05 3.35 13.28
CA PHE A 55 -3.69 3.73 12.93
C PHE A 55 -3.36 5.18 13.28
N ALA A 56 -4.28 5.93 13.90
CA ALA A 56 -3.94 7.18 14.57
C ALA A 56 -3.10 6.94 15.84
N ASP A 57 -3.18 5.74 16.44
CA ASP A 57 -2.24 5.30 17.48
C ASP A 57 -0.91 4.95 16.82
N HIS A 58 0.13 5.73 17.15
CA HIS A 58 1.46 5.57 16.57
C HIS A 58 2.11 4.21 16.88
N ALA A 59 1.77 3.55 18.00
CA ALA A 59 2.27 2.22 18.31
C ALA A 59 1.64 1.17 17.38
N VAL A 60 0.33 1.26 17.14
CA VAL A 60 -0.37 0.39 16.19
C VAL A 60 0.15 0.62 14.77
N ALA A 61 0.27 1.88 14.34
CA ALA A 61 0.77 2.23 13.01
C ALA A 61 2.19 1.69 12.75
N ARG A 62 3.11 1.88 13.71
CA ARG A 62 4.48 1.33 13.60
C ARG A 62 4.49 -0.20 13.53
N MET A 63 3.65 -0.87 14.32
CA MET A 63 3.52 -2.33 14.31
C MET A 63 3.06 -2.82 12.93
N VAL A 64 2.06 -2.17 12.34
CA VAL A 64 1.54 -2.49 11.00
C VAL A 64 2.61 -2.30 9.91
N CYS A 65 3.29 -1.15 9.88
CA CYS A 65 4.35 -0.89 8.89
C CYS A 65 5.50 -1.91 9.00
N LYS A 66 5.95 -2.23 10.23
CA LYS A 66 6.97 -3.26 10.42
C LYS A 66 6.51 -4.64 9.96
N SER A 67 5.25 -4.99 10.21
CA SER A 67 4.70 -6.30 9.84
C SER A 67 4.66 -6.50 8.33
N VAL A 68 4.20 -5.49 7.56
CA VAL A 68 4.14 -5.61 6.09
C VAL A 68 5.54 -5.70 5.47
N GLU A 69 6.50 -4.92 5.97
CA GLU A 69 7.88 -4.97 5.50
C GLU A 69 8.52 -6.33 5.80
N HIS A 70 8.32 -6.83 7.02
CA HIS A 70 8.83 -8.15 7.42
C HIS A 70 8.19 -9.28 6.60
N ALA A 71 6.87 -9.25 6.40
CA ALA A 71 6.17 -10.25 5.61
C ALA A 71 6.61 -10.24 4.14
N ALA A 72 6.82 -9.05 3.56
CA ALA A 72 7.33 -8.92 2.20
C ALA A 72 8.75 -9.50 2.06
N ALA A 73 9.65 -9.15 2.98
CA ALA A 73 11.01 -9.70 2.98
C ALA A 73 11.02 -11.23 3.14
N MET A 74 10.22 -11.78 4.07
CA MET A 74 10.13 -13.22 4.31
C MET A 74 9.55 -14.02 3.13
N LEU A 75 8.75 -13.39 2.29
CA LEU A 75 8.11 -14.02 1.13
C LEU A 75 8.77 -13.63 -0.20
N ASP A 76 9.90 -12.92 -0.16
CA ASP A 76 10.60 -12.39 -1.34
C ASP A 76 9.68 -11.58 -2.28
N HIS A 77 8.82 -10.75 -1.68
CA HIS A 77 7.96 -9.82 -2.39
C HIS A 77 8.62 -8.45 -2.52
N ARG A 78 8.37 -7.79 -3.65
CA ARG A 78 8.88 -6.44 -3.92
C ARG A 78 7.81 -5.42 -3.61
N ILE A 79 8.00 -4.66 -2.54
CA ILE A 79 7.19 -3.47 -2.27
C ILE A 79 7.74 -2.33 -3.12
N ALA A 80 6.89 -1.72 -3.95
CA ALA A 80 7.22 -0.50 -4.69
C ALA A 80 6.86 0.76 -3.89
N ALA A 81 5.74 0.75 -3.17
CA ALA A 81 5.38 1.82 -2.24
C ALA A 81 4.33 1.34 -1.24
N TYR A 82 4.27 2.00 -0.08
CA TYR A 82 3.10 1.95 0.78
C TYR A 82 2.84 3.28 1.47
N CYS A 83 1.60 3.49 1.91
CA CYS A 83 1.21 4.56 2.80
C CYS A 83 0.12 4.05 3.74
N LEU A 84 0.38 4.08 5.05
CA LEU A 84 -0.62 3.80 6.07
C LEU A 84 -1.29 5.10 6.50
N MET A 85 -2.55 5.25 6.13
CA MET A 85 -3.45 6.32 6.56
C MET A 85 -4.06 5.95 7.93
N PRO A 86 -4.68 6.90 8.66
CA PRO A 86 -5.28 6.63 9.97
C PRO A 86 -6.31 5.49 10.02
N ASP A 87 -6.97 5.20 8.89
CA ASP A 87 -8.08 4.24 8.77
C ASP A 87 -7.85 3.15 7.70
N HIS A 88 -6.81 3.23 6.87
CA HIS A 88 -6.52 2.23 5.83
C HIS A 88 -5.06 2.26 5.38
N MET A 89 -4.64 1.22 4.67
CA MET A 89 -3.32 1.13 4.06
C MET A 89 -3.43 1.05 2.54
N HIS A 90 -2.63 1.85 1.84
CA HIS A 90 -2.27 1.64 0.44
C HIS A 90 -0.97 0.84 0.36
N LEU A 91 -0.98 -0.25 -0.39
CA LEU A 91 0.18 -1.12 -0.60
C LEU A 91 0.34 -1.43 -2.09
N LEU A 92 1.50 -1.12 -2.66
CA LEU A 92 1.87 -1.47 -4.03
C LEU A 92 2.99 -2.52 -3.98
N VAL A 93 2.65 -3.76 -4.38
CA VAL A 93 3.53 -4.91 -4.18
C VAL A 93 3.47 -5.88 -5.36
N SER A 94 4.60 -6.52 -5.68
CA SER A 94 4.73 -7.61 -6.65
C SER A 94 5.23 -8.87 -5.94
N ALA A 95 4.73 -10.03 -6.36
CA ALA A 95 5.26 -11.34 -5.95
C ALA A 95 6.65 -11.63 -6.54
N GLY A 96 7.11 -10.82 -7.50
CA GLY A 96 8.40 -10.98 -8.17
C GLY A 96 8.53 -12.37 -8.78
N CYS A 97 9.66 -13.02 -8.51
CA CYS A 97 9.95 -14.39 -8.95
C CYS A 97 9.66 -15.45 -7.86
N SER A 98 9.13 -15.05 -6.69
CA SER A 98 8.91 -15.96 -5.56
C SER A 98 7.88 -17.07 -5.84
N GLY A 99 6.93 -16.81 -6.76
CA GLY A 99 5.78 -17.68 -7.03
C GLY A 99 4.75 -17.73 -5.89
N VAL A 100 5.02 -17.09 -4.76
CA VAL A 100 4.11 -16.94 -3.63
C VAL A 100 3.17 -15.77 -3.91
N SER A 101 1.87 -15.99 -3.73
CA SER A 101 0.87 -14.97 -4.08
C SER A 101 0.95 -13.74 -3.17
N ALA A 102 0.78 -12.55 -3.73
CA ALA A 102 0.58 -11.32 -2.96
C ALA A 102 -0.64 -11.39 -2.01
N LEU A 103 -1.63 -12.25 -2.30
CA LEU A 103 -2.74 -12.53 -1.38
C LEU A 103 -2.29 -13.32 -0.14
N GLU A 104 -1.27 -14.17 -0.28
CA GLU A 104 -0.66 -14.88 0.86
C GLU A 104 0.10 -13.89 1.76
N LEU A 105 0.78 -12.90 1.18
CA LEU A 105 1.35 -11.78 1.94
C LEU A 105 0.26 -11.07 2.76
N LEU A 106 -0.84 -10.66 2.12
CA LEU A 106 -1.95 -10.02 2.83
C LEU A 106 -2.51 -10.88 3.95
N ARG A 107 -2.65 -12.19 3.72
CA ARG A 107 -3.16 -13.12 4.73
C ARG A 107 -2.25 -13.18 5.95
N ARG A 108 -0.93 -13.33 5.76
CA ARG A 108 0.05 -13.39 6.86
C ARG A 108 0.13 -12.07 7.61
N PHE A 109 0.23 -10.96 6.87
CA PHE A 109 0.25 -9.61 7.41
C PHE A 109 -0.99 -9.29 8.26
N LYS A 110 -2.20 -9.51 7.72
CA LYS A 110 -3.45 -9.23 8.44
C LYS A 110 -3.62 -10.11 9.67
N SER A 111 -3.28 -11.40 9.56
CA SER A 111 -3.35 -12.34 10.68
C SER A 111 -2.44 -11.91 11.83
N PHE A 112 -1.18 -11.60 11.53
CA PHE A 112 -0.21 -11.16 12.53
C PHE A 112 -0.64 -9.85 13.19
N THR A 113 -0.94 -8.83 12.39
CA THR A 113 -1.31 -7.50 12.90
C THR A 113 -2.59 -7.51 13.72
N THR A 114 -3.60 -8.31 13.33
CA THR A 114 -4.80 -8.51 14.15
C THR A 114 -4.48 -9.16 15.50
N ALA A 115 -3.59 -10.15 15.53
CA ALA A 115 -3.20 -10.80 16.78
C ALA A 115 -2.46 -9.83 17.73
N GLU A 116 -1.53 -9.03 17.19
CA GLU A 116 -0.85 -7.99 17.97
C GLU A 116 -1.79 -6.89 18.44
N TYR A 117 -2.68 -6.41 17.57
CA TYR A 117 -3.66 -5.39 17.93
C TYR A 117 -4.59 -5.86 19.06
N ARG A 118 -5.01 -7.13 19.03
CA ARG A 118 -5.76 -7.74 20.14
C ARG A 118 -4.98 -7.76 21.44
N ARG A 119 -3.67 -8.04 21.40
CA ARG A 119 -2.80 -7.99 22.59
C ARG A 119 -2.67 -6.57 23.14
N MET A 120 -2.63 -5.57 22.27
CA MET A 120 -2.46 -4.17 22.63
C MET A 120 -3.76 -3.53 23.16
N THR A 121 -4.91 -3.88 22.58
CA THR A 121 -6.17 -3.13 22.78
C THR A 121 -7.32 -3.98 23.33
N GLY A 122 -7.21 -5.30 23.30
CA GLY A 122 -8.30 -6.22 23.58
C GLY A 122 -9.27 -6.47 22.43
N ASP A 123 -9.24 -5.67 21.34
CA ASP A 123 -10.09 -5.85 20.16
C ASP A 123 -9.39 -6.66 19.06
N ALA A 124 -10.10 -7.61 18.46
CA ALA A 124 -9.60 -8.44 17.36
C ALA A 124 -10.08 -7.96 15.98
N ARG A 125 -10.81 -6.85 15.91
CA ARG A 125 -11.41 -6.30 14.69
C ARG A 125 -10.53 -5.20 14.12
N LEU A 126 -9.39 -5.56 13.55
CA LEU A 126 -8.49 -4.58 12.94
C LEU A 126 -8.83 -4.28 11.49
N TRP A 127 -9.03 -5.30 10.65
CA TRP A 127 -9.12 -5.17 9.20
C TRP A 127 -10.42 -5.71 8.61
N GLN A 128 -11.00 -5.00 7.65
CA GLN A 128 -12.08 -5.51 6.79
C GLN A 128 -11.70 -6.85 6.17
N TYR A 129 -12.66 -7.76 6.02
CA TYR A 129 -12.44 -9.08 5.44
C TYR A 129 -11.71 -9.01 4.08
N SER A 130 -12.25 -8.23 3.14
CA SER A 130 -11.68 -8.03 1.80
C SER A 130 -10.84 -6.76 1.69
N ALA A 131 -9.73 -6.83 0.97
CA ALA A 131 -9.05 -5.65 0.45
C ALA A 131 -9.59 -5.33 -0.95
N ARG A 132 -9.55 -4.05 -1.34
CA ARG A 132 -9.73 -3.66 -2.74
C ARG A 132 -8.39 -3.78 -3.46
N ASP A 133 -8.37 -4.44 -4.61
CA ASP A 133 -7.18 -4.65 -5.41
C ASP A 133 -7.30 -4.05 -6.82
N ARG A 134 -6.15 -3.75 -7.41
CA ARG A 134 -5.98 -3.38 -8.82
C ARG A 134 -4.61 -3.85 -9.30
N VAL A 135 -4.58 -4.79 -10.25
CA VAL A 135 -3.34 -5.14 -10.96
C VAL A 135 -2.94 -3.97 -11.86
N ILE A 136 -1.67 -3.57 -11.76
CA ILE A 136 -1.07 -2.52 -12.55
C ILE A 136 -0.64 -3.10 -13.89
N ARG A 137 -1.03 -2.44 -14.98
CA ARG A 137 -0.68 -2.88 -16.34
C ARG A 137 0.73 -2.41 -16.71
N ARG A 138 1.34 -3.05 -17.71
CA ARG A 138 2.70 -2.74 -18.17
C ARG A 138 2.86 -1.34 -18.75
N ASP A 139 1.79 -0.77 -19.30
CA ASP A 139 1.75 0.58 -19.87
C ASP A 139 1.50 1.67 -18.81
N GLU A 140 1.16 1.29 -17.58
CA GLU A 140 1.05 2.23 -16.46
C GLU A 140 2.41 2.47 -15.83
N ARG A 141 2.72 3.75 -15.56
CA ARG A 141 4.00 4.13 -14.94
C ARG A 141 3.97 3.85 -13.44
N LEU A 142 4.80 2.92 -13.00
CA LEU A 142 4.84 2.46 -11.61
C LEU A 142 5.20 3.60 -10.66
N GLU A 143 6.09 4.50 -11.12
CA GLU A 143 6.57 5.67 -10.40
C GLU A 143 5.43 6.66 -10.13
N GLU A 144 4.50 6.85 -11.07
CA GLU A 144 3.34 7.73 -10.88
C GLU A 144 2.35 7.16 -9.86
N ILE A 145 2.21 5.84 -9.81
CA ILE A 145 1.34 5.17 -8.84
C ILE A 145 1.98 5.22 -7.44
N ALA A 146 3.29 4.98 -7.35
CA ALA A 146 4.04 5.13 -6.11
C ALA A 146 3.97 6.58 -5.59
N ALA A 147 4.11 7.55 -6.49
CA ALA A 147 3.98 8.98 -6.21
C ALA A 147 2.59 9.33 -5.67
N TYR A 148 1.54 8.81 -6.31
CA TYR A 148 0.17 8.96 -5.85
C TYR A 148 0.00 8.38 -4.44
N ILE A 149 0.49 7.16 -4.19
CA ILE A 149 0.42 6.50 -2.89
C ILE A 149 1.06 7.37 -1.82
N ALA A 150 2.29 7.84 -2.07
CA ALA A 150 3.04 8.67 -1.13
C ALA A 150 2.34 9.99 -0.80
N ASN A 151 1.63 10.59 -1.75
CA ASN A 151 0.96 11.88 -1.59
C ASN A 151 -0.43 11.81 -0.93
N ASN A 152 -0.97 10.63 -0.63
CA ASN A 152 -2.26 10.52 0.07
C ASN A 152 -2.34 11.30 1.39
N PRO A 153 -1.33 11.30 2.29
CA PRO A 153 -1.39 12.07 3.53
C PRO A 153 -1.43 13.58 3.28
N VAL A 154 -0.75 14.07 2.23
CA VAL A 154 -0.84 15.49 1.80
C VAL A 154 -2.24 15.81 1.31
N ARG A 155 -2.79 14.97 0.43
CA ARG A 155 -4.16 15.13 -0.11
C ARG A 155 -5.24 15.07 0.96
N ALA A 156 -5.00 14.33 2.05
CA ALA A 156 -5.87 14.27 3.21
C ALA A 156 -5.66 15.42 4.21
N GLY A 157 -4.71 16.32 3.95
CA GLY A 157 -4.39 17.44 4.84
C GLY A 157 -3.72 17.04 6.15
N LEU A 158 -3.10 15.85 6.22
CA LEU A 158 -2.42 15.36 7.42
C LEU A 158 -1.03 15.98 7.59
N VAL A 159 -0.36 16.29 6.48
CA VAL A 159 0.98 16.87 6.42
C VAL A 159 1.11 17.78 5.20
N SER A 160 2.14 18.63 5.18
CA SER A 160 2.38 19.57 4.07
C SER A 160 3.23 18.95 2.95
N ALA A 161 4.10 18.00 3.30
CA ALA A 161 4.90 17.21 2.38
C ALA A 161 4.82 15.72 2.76
N TRP A 162 4.83 14.83 1.76
CA TRP A 162 4.65 13.39 2.01
C TRP A 162 5.74 12.78 2.91
N MET A 163 6.96 13.33 2.86
CA MET A 163 8.11 12.91 3.66
C MET A 163 7.90 13.15 5.16
N GLU A 164 7.00 14.06 5.53
CA GLU A 164 6.63 14.33 6.92
C GLU A 164 5.71 13.24 7.49
N TRP A 165 5.12 12.40 6.64
CA TRP A 165 4.31 11.27 7.09
C TRP A 165 5.18 10.04 7.35
N PRO A 166 5.38 9.62 8.61
CA PRO A 166 6.33 8.57 8.96
C PRO A 166 5.89 7.17 8.52
N TYR A 167 4.67 7.04 8.01
CA TYR A 167 4.07 5.78 7.60
C TYR A 167 3.94 5.62 6.08
N THR A 168 4.72 6.41 5.35
CA THR A 168 4.88 6.31 3.90
C THR A 168 6.27 5.80 3.57
N ARG A 169 6.36 4.91 2.58
CA ARG A 169 7.62 4.47 1.99
C ARG A 169 7.49 4.31 0.48
N VAL A 170 8.52 4.74 -0.24
CA VAL A 170 8.66 4.58 -1.70
C VAL A 170 9.98 3.83 -1.95
N CYS A 171 9.93 2.78 -2.78
CA CYS A 171 11.05 1.88 -3.07
C CYS A 171 11.29 1.71 -4.59
N VAL A 172 10.60 2.47 -5.44
CA VAL A 172 10.83 2.48 -6.88
C VAL A 172 12.03 3.37 -7.22
N GLY A 173 12.85 2.94 -8.19
CA GLY A 173 14.01 3.73 -8.67
C GLY A 173 15.30 3.61 -7.86
N SER A 174 15.36 2.68 -6.89
CA SER A 174 16.57 2.34 -6.11
C SER A 174 17.21 1.03 -6.55
#